data_AF-A0A950ES76-F1
#
_entry.id   AF-A0A950ES76-F1
#
_cell.length_a   1.000
_cell.length_b   1.000
_cell.length_c   1.000
_cell.angle_alpha   90.00
_cell.angle_beta   90.00
_cell.angle_gamma   90.00
#
_symmetry.space_group_name_H-M   'P 1'
#
loop_
_entity.id
_entity.type
_entity.pdbx_description
1 polymer ?
#
loop_
_entity_poly.entity_id
_entity_poly.type
_entity_poly.pdbx_seq_one_letter_code
_entity_poly.pdbx_strand_id
1 'polypeptide(L)'
;MNTTLTISSRNYSSWSMRGWLLAKLAGLEFEAVTVPVDDAAARAELLLLSPSILVPCLRHDGIEIWDTLAICEYLNEIHPQARLLPA
;
A
#
# COMPACT_ATOMS: atom_id res chain seq x y z
N MET A 1 0.26 -12.66 -13.90
CA MET A 1 0.43 -11.21 -13.65
C MET A 1 1.10 -11.07 -12.30
N ASN A 2 2.09 -10.20 -12.13
CA ASN A 2 2.85 -10.13 -10.88
C ASN A 2 2.13 -9.23 -9.87
N THR A 3 1.89 -9.72 -8.65
CA THR A 3 1.28 -8.94 -7.57
C THR A 3 2.30 -8.00 -6.97
N THR A 4 2.01 -6.70 -6.95
CA THR A 4 2.94 -5.71 -6.40
C THR A 4 2.26 -4.77 -5.42
N LEU A 5 3.01 -4.37 -4.40
CA LEU A 5 2.62 -3.30 -3.49
C LEU A 5 3.65 -2.18 -3.60
N THR A 6 3.24 -1.06 -4.19
CA THR A 6 4.09 0.11 -4.33
C THR A 6 4.04 0.95 -3.05
N ILE A 7 5.18 1.29 -2.48
CA ILE A 7 5.33 1.99 -1.19
C ILE A 7 6.45 3.02 -1.23
N SER A 8 6.38 4.06 -0.38
CA SER A 8 7.51 5.00 -0.23
C SER A 8 8.53 4.53 0.81
N SER A 9 8.06 3.91 1.90
CA SER A 9 8.91 3.30 2.92
C SER A 9 8.14 2.29 3.76
N ARG A 10 8.78 1.18 4.14
CA ARG A 10 8.22 0.24 5.12
C ARG A 10 8.30 0.76 6.55
N ASN A 11 9.22 1.69 6.82
CA ASN A 11 9.60 2.06 8.18
C ASN A 11 9.33 3.54 8.51
N TYR A 12 9.35 4.42 7.49
CA TYR A 12 9.27 5.87 7.68
C TYR A 12 7.98 6.50 7.13
N SER A 13 7.05 5.69 6.64
CA SER A 13 5.72 6.13 6.16
C SER A 13 4.65 5.24 6.79
N SER A 14 3.83 5.82 7.68
CA SER A 14 2.78 5.09 8.40
C SER A 14 1.73 4.49 7.46
N TRP A 15 1.37 5.20 6.39
CA TRP A 15 0.45 4.72 5.37
C TRP A 15 1.02 3.55 4.56
N SER A 16 2.26 3.69 4.08
CA SER A 16 2.93 2.60 3.35
C SER A 16 3.18 1.36 4.23
N MET A 17 3.58 1.56 5.49
CA MET A 17 3.75 0.49 6.46
C MET A 17 2.44 -0.27 6.71
N ARG A 18 1.33 0.45 6.88
CA ARG A 18 0.00 -0.17 7.06
C ARG A 18 -0.37 -1.04 5.85
N GLY A 19 -0.25 -0.52 4.62
CA GLY A 19 -0.54 -1.31 3.42
C GLY A 19 0.33 -2.57 3.32
N TRP A 20 1.62 -2.45 3.66
CA TRP A 20 2.54 -3.59 3.67
C TRP A 20 2.20 -4.63 4.73
N LEU A 21 1.87 -4.19 5.95
CA LEU A 21 1.46 -5.08 7.03
C LEU A 21 0.13 -5.79 6.70
N LEU A 22 -0.84 -5.08 6.13
CA LEU A 22 -2.12 -5.66 5.72
C LEU A 22 -1.91 -6.79 4.70
N ALA A 23 -1.15 -6.55 3.63
CA ALA A 23 -0.86 -7.57 2.63
C ALA A 23 -0.09 -8.77 3.24
N LYS A 24 0.83 -8.51 4.19
CA LYS A 24 1.54 -9.57 4.93
C LYS A 24 0.60 -10.39 5.82
N LEU A 25 -0.26 -9.73 6.60
CA LEU A 25 -1.22 -10.37 7.51
C LEU A 25 -2.29 -11.15 6.75
N ALA A 26 -2.66 -10.68 5.55
CA ALA A 26 -3.55 -11.40 4.64
C ALA A 26 -2.96 -12.72 4.11
N GLY A 27 -1.64 -12.91 4.23
CA GLY A 27 -0.94 -14.06 3.63
C GLY A 27 -0.80 -13.96 2.12
N LEU A 28 -0.98 -12.76 1.54
CA LEU A 28 -0.83 -12.53 0.11
C LEU A 28 0.65 -12.63 -0.29
N GLU A 29 0.95 -13.32 -1.39
CA GLU A 29 2.27 -13.28 -2.02
C GLU A 29 2.36 -12.03 -2.91
N PHE A 30 3.34 -11.15 -2.64
CA PHE A 30 3.52 -9.91 -3.37
C PHE A 30 4.98 -9.44 -3.35
N GLU A 31 5.34 -8.63 -4.35
CA GLU A 31 6.59 -7.88 -4.39
C GLU A 31 6.39 -6.45 -3.87
N ALA A 32 7.26 -5.98 -2.97
CA ALA A 32 7.22 -4.60 -2.47
C ALA A 32 8.12 -3.69 -3.33
N VAL A 33 7.51 -2.79 -4.10
CA VAL A 33 8.21 -1.84 -4.98
C VAL A 33 8.37 -0.50 -4.24
N THR A 34 9.60 -0.05 -4.02
CA THR A 34 9.85 1.23 -3.34
C THR A 34 9.99 2.35 -4.36
N VAL A 35 9.25 3.44 -4.19
CA VAL A 35 9.42 4.66 -4.98
C VAL A 35 10.47 5.57 -4.32
N PRO A 36 11.55 5.96 -5.02
CA PRO A 36 12.57 6.88 -4.49
C PRO A 36 11.94 8.23 -4.15
N VAL A 37 12.28 8.79 -2.98
CA VAL A 37 11.77 10.10 -2.51
C VAL A 37 12.94 11.08 -2.30
N ASP A 38 14.07 10.85 -2.96
CA ASP A 38 15.38 11.36 -2.56
C ASP A 38 15.61 12.86 -2.83
N ASP A 39 14.64 13.56 -3.42
CA ASP A 39 14.65 15.02 -3.47
C ASP A 39 13.71 15.60 -2.40
N ALA A 40 14.31 16.05 -1.29
CA ALA A 40 13.59 16.64 -0.17
C ALA A 40 12.85 17.94 -0.53
N ALA A 41 13.33 18.70 -1.53
CA ALA A 41 12.69 19.93 -1.99
C ALA A 41 11.47 19.61 -2.86
N ALA A 42 11.60 18.67 -3.80
CA ALA A 42 10.48 18.17 -4.61
C ALA A 42 9.41 17.49 -3.74
N ARG A 43 9.81 16.80 -2.67
CA ARG A 43 8.91 16.20 -1.68
C ARG A 43 8.10 17.25 -0.93
N ALA A 44 8.69 18.38 -0.55
CA ALA A 44 7.98 19.46 0.14
C ALA A 44 6.94 20.13 -0.78
N GLU A 45 7.28 20.40 -2.04
CA GLU A 45 6.33 20.93 -3.03
C GLU A 45 5.23 19.93 -3.39
N LEU A 46 5.56 18.64 -3.57
CA LEU A 46 4.57 17.59 -3.83
C LEU A 46 3.62 17.39 -2.64
N LEU A 47 4.11 17.42 -1.39
CA LEU A 47 3.28 17.33 -0.18
C LEU A 47 2.34 18.54 -0.01
N LEU A 48 2.73 19.72 -0.53
CA LEU A 48 1.89 20.91 -0.58
C LEU A 48 0.80 20.83 -1.66
N LEU A 49 1.02 20.06 -2.73
CA LEU A 49 0.10 19.90 -3.86
C LEU A 49 -0.83 18.69 -3.72
N SER A 50 -0.36 17.60 -3.12
CA SER A 50 -1.14 16.43 -2.71
C SER A 50 -0.34 15.67 -1.63
N PRO A 51 -0.87 15.48 -0.41
CA PRO A 51 -0.19 14.74 0.66
C PRO A 51 0.15 13.28 0.29
N SER A 52 -0.44 12.78 -0.79
CA SER A 52 -0.48 11.40 -1.20
C SER A 52 0.11 11.27 -2.60
N ILE A 53 1.43 11.34 -2.74
CA ILE A 53 2.09 10.55 -3.79
C ILE A 53 1.49 9.15 -3.63
N LEU A 54 0.70 8.66 -4.61
CA LEU A 54 -0.37 7.65 -4.46
C LEU A 54 0.13 6.26 -3.98
N VAL A 55 0.63 6.18 -2.74
CA VAL A 55 1.12 4.97 -2.08
C VAL A 55 0.56 4.89 -0.66
N PRO A 56 0.24 3.69 -0.15
CA PRO A 56 0.41 2.39 -0.81
C PRO A 56 -0.55 2.17 -1.98
N CYS A 57 -0.08 1.47 -3.01
CA CYS A 57 -0.89 1.01 -4.14
C CYS A 57 -0.70 -0.49 -4.33
N LEU A 58 -1.76 -1.27 -4.17
CA LEU A 58 -1.78 -2.71 -4.44
C LEU A 58 -2.22 -2.95 -5.89
N ARG A 59 -1.41 -3.71 -6.64
CA ARG A 59 -1.77 -4.24 -7.95
C ARG A 59 -1.95 -5.75 -7.81
N HIS A 60 -3.16 -6.24 -8.01
CA HIS A 60 -3.50 -7.65 -7.91
C HIS A 60 -4.56 -7.99 -8.98
N ASP A 61 -4.33 -9.04 -9.77
CA ASP A 61 -5.24 -9.51 -10.82
C ASP A 61 -5.78 -8.43 -11.79
N GLY A 62 -4.92 -7.46 -12.15
CA GLY A 62 -5.26 -6.37 -13.06
C GLY A 62 -6.03 -5.21 -12.43
N ILE A 63 -6.29 -5.25 -11.12
CA ILE A 63 -6.91 -4.19 -10.34
C ILE A 63 -5.82 -3.36 -9.66
N GLU A 64 -5.99 -2.04 -9.63
CA GLU A 64 -5.16 -1.11 -8.87
C GLU A 64 -5.98 -0.52 -7.72
N ILE A 65 -5.45 -0.61 -6.51
CA ILE A 65 -6.16 -0.22 -5.29
C ILE A 65 -5.24 0.70 -4.50
N TRP A 66 -5.74 1.91 -4.23
CA TRP A 66 -5.11 2.90 -3.36
C TRP A 66 -5.89 2.97 -2.05
N ASP A 67 -5.30 3.62 -1.05
CA ASP A 67 -5.82 3.73 0.32
C ASP A 67 -5.74 2.43 1.12
N THR A 68 -5.31 2.55 2.38
CA THR A 68 -5.09 1.37 3.24
C THR A 68 -6.36 0.68 3.67
N LEU A 69 -7.48 1.39 3.82
CA LEU A 69 -8.76 0.78 4.16
C LEU A 69 -9.35 0.06 2.96
N ALA A 70 -9.29 0.65 1.76
CA ALA A 70 -9.73 -0.04 0.55
C ALA A 70 -8.88 -1.30 0.26
N ILE A 71 -7.55 -1.22 0.48
CA ILE A 71 -6.69 -2.40 0.44
C ILE A 71 -7.12 -3.44 1.50
N CYS A 72 -7.45 -3.01 2.72
CA CYS A 72 -7.92 -3.90 3.79
C CYS A 72 -9.21 -4.63 3.42
N GLU A 73 -10.21 -3.90 2.92
CA GLU A 73 -11.50 -4.46 2.45
C GLU A 73 -11.27 -5.48 1.34
N TYR A 74 -10.49 -5.09 0.31
CA TYR A 74 -10.16 -5.99 -0.79
C TYR A 74 -9.48 -7.29 -0.32
N LEU A 75 -8.47 -7.17 0.54
CA LEU A 75 -7.76 -8.32 1.09
C LEU A 75 -8.70 -9.19 1.95
N ASN A 76 -9.66 -8.59 2.65
CA ASN A 76 -10.66 -9.33 3.42
C ASN A 76 -11.65 -10.08 2.52
N GLU A 77 -11.96 -9.56 1.33
CA GLU A 77 -12.78 -10.26 0.32
C GLU A 77 -12.04 -11.47 -0.29
N ILE A 78 -10.77 -11.31 -0.66
CA ILE A 78 -10.00 -12.37 -1.33
C ILE A 78 -9.34 -13.37 -0.35
N HIS A 79 -9.07 -12.95 0.88
CA HIS A 79 -8.48 -13.76 1.96
C HIS A 79 -9.31 -13.65 3.26
N PRO A 80 -10.57 -14.11 3.29
CA PRO A 80 -11.46 -13.94 4.44
C PRO A 80 -10.95 -14.63 5.72
N GLN A 81 -10.09 -15.66 5.60
CA GLN A 81 -9.50 -16.32 6.76
C GLN A 81 -8.52 -15.42 7.53
N ALA A 82 -8.02 -14.35 6.91
CA ALA A 82 -7.13 -13.39 7.53
C ALA A 82 -7.81 -12.56 8.63
N ARG A 83 -9.16 -12.44 8.60
CA ARG A 83 -9.97 -11.71 9.59
C ARG A 83 -9.41 -10.31 9.88
N LEU A 84 -9.17 -9.55 8.81
CA LEU A 84 -8.59 -8.20 8.92
C LEU A 84 -9.60 -7.19 9.48
N LEU A 85 -10.89 -7.48 9.35
CA LEU A 85 -11.98 -6.65 9.86
C LEU A 85 -12.68 -7.33 11.04
N PRO A 86 -13.27 -6.53 11.97
CA PRO A 86 -14.12 -7.06 13.02
C PRO A 86 -15.32 -7.85 12.46
N ALA A 87 -15.81 -8.79 13.27
CA ALA A 87 -17.00 -9.59 12.97
C ALA A 87 -18.31 -8.81 13.19
#